data_AF-A0A9W6LM93-F1
#
_entry.id   AF-A0A9W6LM93-F1
#
_cell.length_a   1.000
_cell.length_b   1.000
_cell.length_c   1.000
_cell.angle_alpha   90.00
_cell.angle_beta   90.00
_cell.angle_gamma   90.00
#
_symmetry.space_group_name_H-M   'P 1'
#
loop_
_entity.id
_entity.type
_entity.pdbx_description
1 polymer ?
#
loop_
_entity_poly.entity_id
_entity_poly.type
_entity_poly.pdbx_seq_one_letter_code
_entity_poly.pdbx_strand_id
1 'polypeptide(L)'
;MKKGFTIIELIIVISIISLLAAITLPRYTDATSEAKVANVRSNLANLRTAIEMYNVKNESYPELKDKEDNLEDFSEFYSKSKLPETPPHENLTENNTIYEKRTDAGGWLYLKEKGELYANLSNGIYTGDTVNEIWDGEPTSPVDPTKEYAVNPGFEVSGLNISTWRSVDANLIEGWETTYPDNRIELWKSGFQGVEAVDGDYFVELNGNGPSTIYQEIETIPGTTLTWSISHRGRSGEDIAEIYIGSGENRVVLETMKDGNSQWGTYTGTYVVPEGQTSTKISIAAVSSVGGSSVGNFIDNFSVKASN
;
A
#
# COMPACT_ATOMS: atom_id res chain seq x y z
N MET A 1 5.65 -62.56 12.38
CA MET A 1 4.84 -62.14 11.21
C MET A 1 4.94 -60.63 11.11
N LYS A 2 5.54 -60.09 10.04
CA LYS A 2 5.54 -58.64 9.80
C LYS A 2 4.14 -58.27 9.30
N LYS A 3 3.43 -57.40 10.01
CA LYS A 3 2.14 -56.86 9.56
C LYS A 3 2.41 -56.07 8.26
N GLY A 4 1.91 -56.57 7.14
CA GLY A 4 1.99 -55.88 5.86
C GLY A 4 1.01 -54.72 5.83
N PHE A 5 1.41 -53.62 5.18
CA PHE A 5 0.56 -52.46 4.95
C PHE A 5 -0.68 -52.86 4.15
N THR A 6 -1.86 -52.42 4.55
CA THR A 6 -3.07 -52.69 3.78
C THR A 6 -3.19 -51.72 2.60
N ILE A 7 -3.84 -52.18 1.53
CA ILE A 7 -4.09 -51.36 0.34
C ILE A 7 -4.92 -50.12 0.70
N ILE A 8 -5.87 -50.25 1.63
CA ILE A 8 -6.71 -49.12 2.05
C ILE A 8 -5.92 -48.07 2.84
N GLU A 9 -4.97 -48.48 3.68
CA GLU A 9 -4.06 -47.54 4.36
C GLU A 9 -3.20 -46.79 3.35
N LEU A 10 -2.71 -47.46 2.31
CA LEU A 10 -1.93 -46.80 1.26
C LEU A 10 -2.78 -45.79 0.47
N ILE A 11 -4.03 -46.13 0.14
CA ILE A 11 -4.94 -45.25 -0.59
C ILE A 11 -5.27 -43.98 0.21
N ILE A 12 -5.48 -44.10 1.53
CA ILE A 12 -5.74 -42.93 2.38
C ILE A 12 -4.50 -42.02 2.43
N VAL A 13 -3.30 -42.59 2.56
CA VAL A 13 -2.06 -41.83 2.62
C VAL A 13 -1.82 -41.03 1.33
N ILE A 14 -1.95 -41.64 0.15
CA ILE A 14 -1.77 -40.93 -1.13
C ILE A 14 -2.84 -39.85 -1.36
N SER A 15 -4.06 -40.06 -0.84
CA SER A 15 -5.15 -39.09 -0.95
C SER A 15 -4.88 -37.83 -0.12
N ILE A 16 -4.38 -38.01 1.11
CA ILE A 16 -4.01 -36.90 2.00
C ILE A 16 -2.82 -36.12 1.43
N ILE A 17 -1.79 -36.81 0.92
CA ILE A 17 -0.62 -36.14 0.30
C ILE A 17 -1.05 -35.32 -0.93
N SER A 18 -1.95 -35.84 -1.75
CA SER A 18 -2.45 -35.13 -2.95
C SER A 18 -3.25 -33.87 -2.58
N LEU A 19 -4.07 -33.94 -1.53
CA LEU A 19 -4.83 -32.78 -1.03
C LEU A 19 -3.91 -31.72 -0.43
N LEU A 20 -2.93 -32.13 0.39
CA LEU A 20 -1.95 -31.21 0.98
C LEU A 20 -1.08 -30.53 -0.10
N ALA A 21 -0.64 -31.28 -1.12
CA ALA A 21 0.12 -30.72 -2.23
C ALA A 21 -0.66 -29.64 -3.00
N ALA A 22 -1.97 -29.84 -3.22
CA ALA A 22 -2.83 -28.88 -3.91
C ALA A 22 -2.97 -27.54 -3.17
N ILE A 23 -2.99 -27.55 -1.84
CA ILE A 23 -3.09 -26.34 -1.01
C ILE A 23 -1.75 -25.58 -0.95
N THR A 24 -0.63 -26.29 -1.08
CA THR A 24 0.71 -25.73 -0.82
C THR A 24 1.32 -25.04 -2.03
N LEU A 25 0.96 -25.44 -3.26
CA LEU A 25 1.57 -24.95 -4.49
C LEU A 25 1.33 -23.45 -4.79
N PRO A 26 0.11 -22.89 -4.65
CA PRO A 26 -0.13 -21.49 -5.04
C PRO A 26 0.55 -20.49 -4.08
N ARG A 27 0.53 -20.76 -2.77
CA ARG A 27 1.07 -19.80 -1.77
C ARG A 27 2.60 -19.77 -1.73
N TYR A 28 3.28 -20.79 -2.25
CA TYR A 28 4.75 -20.86 -2.21
C TYR A 28 5.40 -20.11 -3.39
N THR A 29 4.74 -20.03 -4.55
CA THR A 29 5.24 -19.27 -5.71
C THR A 29 5.20 -17.76 -5.48
N ASP A 30 4.18 -17.28 -4.76
CA ASP A 30 3.97 -15.84 -4.54
C ASP A 30 4.95 -15.31 -3.48
N ALA A 31 5.06 -16.00 -2.33
CA ALA A 31 5.98 -15.62 -1.26
C ALA A 31 7.46 -15.68 -1.68
N THR A 32 7.84 -16.59 -2.59
CA THR A 32 9.22 -16.65 -3.12
C THR A 32 9.50 -15.57 -4.17
N SER A 33 8.47 -15.11 -4.88
CA SER A 33 8.60 -14.00 -5.84
C SER A 33 8.68 -12.66 -5.12
N GLU A 34 7.83 -12.42 -4.11
CA GLU A 34 7.89 -11.23 -3.25
C GLU A 34 9.25 -11.11 -2.54
N ALA A 35 9.77 -12.21 -2.00
CA ALA A 35 11.09 -12.22 -1.38
C ALA A 35 12.22 -11.87 -2.37
N LYS A 36 12.13 -12.31 -3.63
CA LYS A 36 13.09 -11.93 -4.67
C LYS A 36 12.97 -10.44 -5.01
N VAL A 37 11.75 -9.91 -5.15
CA VAL A 37 11.48 -8.49 -5.40
C VAL A 37 12.02 -7.62 -4.27
N ALA A 38 11.77 -7.98 -3.02
CA ALA A 38 12.27 -7.28 -1.85
C ALA A 38 13.81 -7.27 -1.78
N ASN A 39 14.46 -8.39 -2.13
CA ASN A 39 15.93 -8.47 -2.20
C ASN A 39 16.50 -7.55 -3.29
N VAL A 40 15.90 -7.52 -4.48
CA VAL A 40 16.33 -6.63 -5.57
C VAL A 40 16.16 -5.16 -5.16
N ARG A 41 15.02 -4.78 -4.56
CA ARG A 41 14.76 -3.42 -4.05
C ARG A 41 15.77 -2.99 -2.98
N SER A 42 16.03 -3.84 -2.00
CA SER A 42 17.01 -3.58 -0.93
C SER A 42 18.42 -3.36 -1.51
N ASN A 43 18.80 -4.18 -2.48
CA ASN A 43 20.10 -4.06 -3.11
C ASN A 43 20.24 -2.83 -4.02
N LEU A 44 19.18 -2.44 -4.73
CA LEU A 44 19.14 -1.17 -5.49
C LEU A 44 19.37 0.03 -4.57
N ALA A 45 18.76 0.06 -3.38
CA ALA A 45 18.96 1.13 -2.40
C ALA A 45 20.43 1.21 -1.93
N ASN A 46 21.05 0.06 -1.67
CA ASN A 46 22.47 -0.01 -1.30
C ASN A 46 23.39 0.51 -2.41
N LEU A 47 23.10 0.17 -3.67
CA LEU A 47 23.91 0.60 -4.82
C LEU A 47 23.77 2.10 -5.09
N ARG A 48 22.55 2.65 -5.03
CA ARG A 48 22.32 4.10 -5.16
C ARG A 48 23.07 4.89 -4.09
N THR A 49 23.06 4.40 -2.86
CA THR A 49 23.83 5.02 -1.76
C THR A 49 25.33 5.05 -2.08
N ALA A 50 25.89 3.98 -2.62
CA ALA A 50 27.30 3.93 -3.01
C ALA A 50 27.63 4.89 -4.16
N ILE A 51 26.74 5.02 -5.15
CA ILE A 51 26.87 5.96 -6.27
C ILE A 51 26.86 7.41 -5.77
N GLU A 52 25.99 7.73 -4.83
CA GLU A 52 25.96 9.06 -4.20
C GLU A 52 27.22 9.35 -3.38
N MET A 53 27.72 8.37 -2.63
CA MET A 53 28.99 8.51 -1.91
C MET A 53 30.17 8.77 -2.86
N TYR A 54 30.16 8.16 -4.05
CA TYR A 54 31.15 8.44 -5.09
C TYR A 54 31.05 9.88 -5.57
N ASN A 55 29.84 10.37 -5.85
CA ASN A 55 29.62 11.75 -6.29
C ASN A 55 30.09 12.77 -5.26
N VAL A 56 29.81 12.53 -3.97
CA VAL A 56 30.28 13.38 -2.87
C VAL A 56 31.82 13.41 -2.80
N LYS A 57 32.49 12.29 -3.07
CA LYS A 57 33.96 12.18 -3.01
C LYS A 57 34.65 12.79 -4.22
N ASN A 58 34.06 12.64 -5.41
CA ASN A 58 34.72 12.93 -6.69
C ASN A 58 34.07 14.09 -7.47
N GLU A 59 33.07 14.75 -6.89
CA GLU A 59 32.27 15.83 -7.49
C GLU A 59 31.65 15.46 -8.85
N SER A 60 31.51 14.17 -9.12
CA SER A 60 30.99 13.62 -10.36
C SER A 60 30.52 12.18 -10.13
N TYR A 61 29.46 11.77 -10.82
CA TYR A 61 28.99 10.40 -10.82
C TYR A 61 29.96 9.47 -11.56
N PRO A 62 30.09 8.20 -11.14
CA PRO A 62 31.04 7.25 -11.72
C PRO A 62 30.73 7.00 -13.21
N GLU A 63 31.79 6.90 -14.01
CA GLU A 63 31.70 6.51 -15.41
C GLU A 63 31.75 4.98 -15.56
N LEU A 64 30.92 4.43 -16.44
CA LEU A 64 31.01 3.05 -16.85
C LEU A 64 32.20 2.91 -17.83
N LYS A 65 33.15 2.05 -17.51
CA LYS A 65 34.25 1.65 -18.40
C LYS A 65 33.96 0.27 -18.96
N ASP A 66 34.16 0.15 -20.27
CA ASP A 66 33.79 -0.99 -21.11
C ASP A 66 32.29 -1.32 -21.10
N LYS A 67 31.82 -2.29 -21.91
CA LYS A 67 30.37 -2.56 -22.12
C LYS A 67 29.93 -3.98 -21.78
N GLU A 68 30.88 -4.87 -21.46
CA GLU A 68 30.60 -6.29 -21.22
C GLU A 68 30.69 -6.70 -19.73
N ASP A 69 31.33 -5.91 -18.85
CA ASP A 69 31.36 -6.11 -17.38
C ASP A 69 31.74 -4.83 -16.62
N ASN A 70 30.96 -3.75 -16.80
CA ASN A 70 31.26 -2.38 -16.34
C ASN A 70 31.00 -2.19 -14.83
N LEU A 71 30.72 -3.28 -14.11
CA LEU A 71 30.46 -3.26 -12.68
C LEU A 71 31.74 -3.10 -11.85
N GLU A 72 32.89 -3.43 -12.44
CA GLU A 72 34.19 -3.23 -11.79
C GLU A 72 34.47 -1.74 -11.52
N ASP A 73 33.84 -0.82 -12.24
CA ASP A 73 33.97 0.62 -11.96
C ASP A 73 33.28 1.07 -10.66
N PHE A 74 32.33 0.28 -10.15
CA PHE A 74 31.73 0.48 -8.82
C PHE A 74 32.43 -0.33 -7.73
N SER A 75 33.44 -1.14 -8.08
CA SER A 75 34.10 -2.07 -7.15
C SER A 75 34.93 -1.41 -6.05
N GLU A 76 35.28 -0.11 -6.21
CA GLU A 76 35.90 0.67 -5.12
C GLU A 76 34.96 0.80 -3.90
N PHE A 77 33.65 0.60 -4.09
CA PHE A 77 32.61 0.76 -3.06
C PHE A 77 31.70 -0.46 -2.92
N TYR A 78 31.93 -1.54 -3.68
CA TYR A 78 31.07 -2.72 -3.68
C TYR A 78 31.82 -4.04 -4.00
N SER A 79 31.42 -5.14 -3.37
CA SER A 79 31.95 -6.49 -3.68
C SER A 79 31.06 -7.16 -4.74
N LYS A 80 31.66 -7.63 -5.85
CA LYS A 80 30.98 -8.43 -6.91
C LYS A 80 30.10 -9.55 -6.35
N SER A 81 30.47 -10.11 -5.20
CA SER A 81 29.76 -11.19 -4.50
C SER A 81 28.46 -10.79 -3.78
N LYS A 82 28.08 -9.51 -3.77
CA LYS A 82 26.88 -9.02 -3.05
C LYS A 82 25.77 -8.53 -3.99
N LEU A 83 26.05 -8.41 -5.29
CA LEU A 83 25.05 -7.92 -6.24
C LEU A 83 23.84 -8.88 -6.21
N PRO A 84 22.61 -8.37 -6.24
CA PRO A 84 21.45 -9.20 -6.49
C PRO A 84 21.68 -9.88 -7.84
N GLU A 85 21.58 -11.21 -7.88
CA GLU A 85 21.43 -11.91 -9.14
C GLU A 85 20.28 -11.24 -9.90
N THR A 86 20.55 -10.77 -11.12
CA THR A 86 19.49 -10.33 -12.01
C THR A 86 18.50 -11.48 -12.11
N PRO A 87 17.23 -11.27 -11.81
CA PRO A 87 16.34 -12.40 -11.75
C PRO A 87 16.18 -12.99 -13.18
N PRO A 88 16.00 -14.31 -13.32
CA PRO A 88 15.99 -14.99 -14.62
C PRO A 88 14.73 -14.65 -15.44
N HIS A 89 14.93 -14.11 -16.64
CA HIS A 89 13.94 -14.07 -17.73
C HIS A 89 14.14 -15.30 -18.63
N GLU A 90 13.10 -15.74 -19.35
CA GLU A 90 13.16 -16.92 -20.25
C GLU A 90 14.25 -16.83 -21.35
N ASN A 91 14.86 -15.65 -21.53
CA ASN A 91 15.95 -15.38 -22.48
C ASN A 91 17.25 -14.86 -21.83
N LEU A 92 17.39 -14.91 -20.49
CA LEU A 92 18.58 -14.41 -19.79
C LEU A 92 19.30 -15.54 -19.06
N THR A 93 20.48 -15.89 -19.59
CA THR A 93 21.56 -16.43 -18.78
C THR A 93 22.13 -15.27 -17.94
N GLU A 94 22.29 -15.45 -16.63
CA GLU A 94 22.92 -14.52 -15.66
C GLU A 94 23.71 -13.38 -16.33
N ASN A 95 23.12 -12.17 -16.42
CA ASN A 95 23.80 -11.07 -17.11
C ASN A 95 23.77 -9.80 -16.26
N ASN A 96 24.92 -9.53 -15.64
CA ASN A 96 25.16 -8.38 -14.77
C ASN A 96 25.44 -7.08 -15.55
N THR A 97 25.12 -7.02 -16.85
CA THR A 97 25.43 -5.88 -17.71
C THR A 97 24.64 -4.62 -17.32
N ILE A 98 25.32 -3.47 -17.30
CA ILE A 98 24.72 -2.14 -17.11
C ILE A 98 24.56 -1.46 -18.48
N TYR A 99 23.37 -0.98 -18.77
CA TYR A 99 22.99 -0.24 -19.96
C TYR A 99 22.82 1.25 -19.64
N GLU A 100 23.14 2.12 -20.58
CA GLU A 100 22.90 3.58 -20.45
C GLU A 100 21.55 4.01 -21.03
N LYS A 101 20.80 3.07 -21.63
CA LYS A 101 19.47 3.28 -22.21
C LYS A 101 18.60 2.06 -21.97
N ARG A 102 17.28 2.28 -21.87
CA ARG A 102 16.31 1.19 -21.70
C ARG A 102 16.40 0.21 -22.88
N THR A 103 16.46 -1.08 -22.59
CA THR A 103 16.39 -2.17 -23.57
C THR A 103 15.51 -3.30 -23.05
N ASP A 104 15.08 -4.19 -23.93
CA ASP A 104 14.34 -5.41 -23.54
C ASP A 104 15.31 -6.59 -23.22
N ALA A 105 16.60 -6.29 -23.03
CA ALA A 105 17.66 -7.29 -22.92
C ALA A 105 18.02 -7.67 -21.47
N GLY A 106 17.22 -7.27 -20.47
CA GLY A 106 17.54 -7.51 -19.07
C GLY A 106 18.71 -6.67 -18.55
N GLY A 107 19.18 -6.97 -17.34
CA GLY A 107 20.34 -6.31 -16.72
C GLY A 107 19.98 -5.09 -15.89
N TRP A 108 20.90 -4.12 -15.82
CA TRP A 108 20.73 -2.87 -15.09
C TRP A 108 20.72 -1.66 -16.05
N LEU A 109 20.01 -0.59 -15.76
CA LEU A 109 20.04 0.68 -16.46
C LEU A 109 20.68 1.72 -15.52
N TYR A 110 21.69 2.45 -15.97
CA TYR A 110 22.32 3.50 -15.20
C TYR A 110 22.20 4.84 -15.91
N LEU A 111 21.52 5.79 -15.28
CA LEU A 111 21.42 7.16 -15.75
C LEU A 111 22.47 8.02 -15.04
N LYS A 112 23.69 8.05 -15.60
CA LYS A 112 24.83 8.81 -15.06
C LYS A 112 24.50 10.26 -14.72
N GLU A 113 23.79 10.95 -15.61
CA GLU A 113 23.41 12.36 -15.43
C GLU A 113 22.58 12.59 -14.15
N LYS A 114 21.97 11.53 -13.61
CA LYS A 114 21.15 11.57 -12.41
C LYS A 114 21.71 10.73 -11.25
N GLY A 115 22.80 9.97 -11.46
CA GLY A 115 23.30 9.04 -10.45
C GLY A 115 22.40 7.84 -10.16
N GLU A 116 21.45 7.55 -11.05
CA GLU A 116 20.39 6.59 -10.77
C GLU A 116 20.65 5.23 -11.41
N LEU A 117 20.56 4.16 -10.61
CA LEU A 117 20.65 2.78 -11.08
C LEU A 117 19.28 2.10 -11.01
N TYR A 118 19.04 1.29 -12.04
CA TYR A 118 17.77 0.73 -12.40
C TYR A 118 17.88 -0.74 -12.85
N ALA A 119 16.87 -1.58 -12.68
CA ALA A 119 16.66 -2.87 -13.32
C ALA A 119 16.09 -2.66 -14.74
N ASN A 120 16.87 -3.09 -15.74
CA ASN A 120 16.55 -2.89 -17.14
C ASN A 120 15.64 -4.01 -17.66
N LEU A 121 14.33 -3.87 -17.42
CA LEU A 121 13.32 -4.88 -17.76
C LEU A 121 12.26 -4.35 -18.75
N SER A 122 11.79 -5.23 -19.63
CA SER A 122 10.63 -4.97 -20.51
C SER A 122 9.35 -4.92 -19.67
N ASN A 123 8.48 -3.93 -19.94
CA ASN A 123 7.16 -3.69 -19.34
C ASN A 123 6.67 -4.80 -18.39
N GLY A 124 7.15 -4.76 -17.15
CA GLY A 124 6.44 -5.39 -16.07
C GLY A 124 6.54 -6.89 -15.87
N ILE A 125 7.39 -7.56 -16.63
CA ILE A 125 7.38 -9.02 -16.64
C ILE A 125 8.29 -9.52 -15.52
N TYR A 126 7.79 -9.53 -14.28
CA TYR A 126 8.36 -10.37 -13.23
C TYR A 126 7.40 -11.38 -12.62
N THR A 127 6.09 -11.24 -12.78
CA THR A 127 5.17 -12.12 -12.05
C THR A 127 3.93 -12.53 -12.83
N GLY A 128 3.64 -11.96 -14.00
CA GLY A 128 2.30 -12.07 -14.60
C GLY A 128 1.21 -11.46 -13.71
N ASP A 129 1.63 -10.70 -12.68
CA ASP A 129 0.84 -10.03 -11.69
C ASP A 129 1.22 -8.55 -11.74
N THR A 130 0.27 -7.71 -12.15
CA THR A 130 0.44 -6.26 -12.37
C THR A 130 0.76 -5.48 -11.11
N VAL A 131 0.78 -6.12 -9.94
CA VAL A 131 0.98 -5.47 -8.64
C VAL A 131 2.45 -5.50 -8.19
N ASN A 132 3.26 -6.45 -8.70
CA ASN A 132 4.61 -6.75 -8.20
C ASN A 132 5.75 -6.50 -9.22
N GLU A 133 5.53 -5.65 -10.22
CA GLU A 133 6.53 -5.34 -11.25
C GLU A 133 7.78 -4.64 -10.67
N ILE A 134 8.98 -5.01 -11.15
CA ILE A 134 10.20 -4.23 -10.92
C ILE A 134 10.49 -3.39 -12.18
N TRP A 135 10.29 -2.09 -12.03
CA TRP A 135 10.76 -1.03 -12.92
C TRP A 135 11.22 0.15 -12.07
N ASP A 136 12.22 0.86 -12.54
CA ASP A 136 12.87 1.90 -11.78
C ASP A 136 13.42 2.98 -12.73
N GLY A 137 12.87 4.19 -12.60
CA GLY A 137 13.30 5.42 -13.27
C GLY A 137 12.52 5.81 -14.51
N GLU A 138 11.50 6.69 -14.47
CA GLU A 138 11.21 7.87 -13.64
C GLU A 138 9.68 8.08 -13.47
N PRO A 139 9.18 8.74 -12.40
CA PRO A 139 9.82 9.94 -11.88
C PRO A 139 10.46 9.83 -10.51
N THR A 140 11.61 10.48 -10.37
CA THR A 140 12.21 10.92 -9.10
C THR A 140 11.53 12.18 -8.56
N SER A 141 10.19 12.20 -8.53
CA SER A 141 9.49 13.09 -7.59
C SER A 141 9.17 12.32 -6.32
N PRO A 142 9.34 12.95 -5.15
CA PRO A 142 9.09 12.34 -3.85
C PRO A 142 7.61 12.08 -3.76
N VAL A 143 7.21 10.89 -4.20
CA VAL A 143 5.84 10.41 -4.16
C VAL A 143 4.92 11.21 -5.09
N ASP A 144 4.24 10.54 -6.02
CA ASP A 144 3.30 11.23 -6.91
C ASP A 144 2.25 11.98 -6.08
N PRO A 145 2.29 13.33 -6.02
CA PRO A 145 1.40 14.08 -5.16
C PRO A 145 -0.02 14.10 -5.71
N THR A 146 -0.22 13.61 -6.93
CA THR A 146 -1.53 13.40 -7.55
C THR A 146 -2.09 12.02 -7.27
N LYS A 147 -1.25 11.05 -6.83
CA LYS A 147 -1.71 9.72 -6.47
C LYS A 147 -2.55 9.79 -5.21
N GLU A 148 -3.83 9.46 -5.38
CA GLU A 148 -4.75 9.18 -4.29
C GLU A 148 -4.45 7.78 -3.73
N TYR A 149 -4.19 7.72 -2.42
CA TYR A 149 -3.96 6.47 -1.69
C TYR A 149 -5.24 5.95 -1.05
N ALA A 150 -6.23 6.81 -0.77
CA ALA A 150 -7.50 6.36 -0.25
C ALA A 150 -8.28 5.60 -1.32
N VAL A 151 -8.75 4.41 -0.98
CA VAL A 151 -9.67 3.64 -1.83
C VAL A 151 -11.09 4.03 -1.47
N ASN A 152 -11.93 4.33 -2.47
CA ASN A 152 -13.31 4.75 -2.25
C ASN A 152 -13.46 5.93 -1.24
N PRO A 153 -12.89 7.10 -1.55
CA PRO A 153 -12.83 8.24 -0.63
C PRO A 153 -14.20 8.82 -0.22
N GLY A 154 -15.20 8.70 -1.08
CA GLY A 154 -16.59 9.13 -0.84
C GLY A 154 -17.51 8.02 -0.31
N PHE A 155 -16.99 6.84 0.03
CA PHE A 155 -17.80 5.72 0.55
C PHE A 155 -18.91 5.23 -0.39
N GLU A 156 -18.69 5.39 -1.68
CA GLU A 156 -19.68 5.11 -2.72
C GLU A 156 -19.85 3.60 -2.93
N VAL A 157 -21.10 3.20 -3.16
CA VAL A 157 -21.46 1.79 -3.34
C VAL A 157 -22.41 1.64 -4.52
N SER A 158 -22.13 0.66 -5.38
CA SER A 158 -22.97 0.36 -6.54
C SER A 158 -23.97 -0.75 -6.24
N GLY A 159 -25.11 -0.76 -6.93
CA GLY A 159 -26.11 -1.84 -6.84
C GLY A 159 -26.96 -1.85 -5.56
N LEU A 160 -26.78 -0.89 -4.65
CA LEU A 160 -27.62 -0.72 -3.47
C LEU A 160 -28.63 0.42 -3.68
N ASN A 161 -29.92 0.10 -3.60
CA ASN A 161 -30.98 1.10 -3.57
C ASN A 161 -31.22 1.54 -2.12
N ILE A 162 -30.47 2.53 -1.63
CA ILE A 162 -30.62 3.13 -0.29
C ILE A 162 -31.28 4.51 -0.46
N SER A 163 -32.42 4.74 0.19
CA SER A 163 -33.16 6.01 0.11
C SER A 163 -33.10 6.85 1.39
N THR A 164 -32.62 6.27 2.49
CA THR A 164 -32.49 6.93 3.78
C THR A 164 -31.11 6.64 4.36
N TRP A 165 -30.99 5.59 5.15
CA TRP A 165 -29.77 5.04 5.68
C TRP A 165 -29.89 3.52 5.67
N ARG A 166 -28.74 2.84 5.66
CA ARG A 166 -28.68 1.38 5.75
C ARG A 166 -27.36 0.99 6.38
N SER A 167 -27.43 0.24 7.47
CA SER A 167 -26.29 -0.57 7.91
C SER A 167 -25.99 -1.62 6.84
N VAL A 168 -24.74 -1.68 6.39
CA VAL A 168 -24.25 -2.62 5.38
C VAL A 168 -23.04 -3.38 5.93
N ASP A 169 -22.71 -4.49 5.28
CA ASP A 169 -21.46 -5.19 5.56
C ASP A 169 -20.30 -4.32 5.05
N ALA A 170 -19.25 -4.14 5.86
CA ALA A 170 -18.12 -3.28 5.51
C ALA A 170 -17.46 -3.71 4.19
N ASN A 171 -17.50 -5.01 3.84
CA ASN A 171 -16.96 -5.52 2.58
C ASN A 171 -17.64 -4.95 1.32
N LEU A 172 -18.81 -4.31 1.45
CA LEU A 172 -19.48 -3.63 0.35
C LEU A 172 -18.91 -2.23 0.09
N ILE A 173 -18.16 -1.67 1.04
CA ILE A 173 -17.51 -0.36 0.93
C ILE A 173 -16.02 -0.64 0.68
N GLU A 174 -15.65 -0.68 -0.61
CA GLU A 174 -14.30 -1.06 -1.03
C GLU A 174 -13.22 -0.28 -0.27
N GLY A 175 -12.20 -0.99 0.23
CA GLY A 175 -11.06 -0.39 0.93
C GLY A 175 -11.27 -0.04 2.40
N TRP A 176 -12.51 -0.12 2.92
CA TRP A 176 -12.81 0.26 4.30
C TRP A 176 -13.07 -0.95 5.20
N GLU A 177 -12.41 -0.95 6.36
CA GLU A 177 -12.61 -1.92 7.43
C GLU A 177 -13.21 -1.24 8.67
N THR A 178 -13.81 -2.03 9.56
CA THR A 178 -14.37 -1.54 10.83
C THR A 178 -13.96 -2.42 12.00
N THR A 179 -13.82 -1.81 13.18
CA THR A 179 -13.66 -2.52 14.45
C THR A 179 -15.00 -2.91 15.07
N TYR A 180 -16.13 -2.57 14.45
CA TYR A 180 -17.43 -2.97 14.98
C TYR A 180 -17.58 -4.51 14.91
N PRO A 181 -18.01 -5.20 15.99
CA PRO A 181 -17.96 -6.66 16.07
C PRO A 181 -18.68 -7.41 14.94
N ASP A 182 -19.75 -6.83 14.38
CA ASP A 182 -20.55 -7.47 13.33
C ASP A 182 -20.09 -7.11 11.90
N ASN A 183 -18.94 -6.45 11.75
CA ASN A 183 -18.41 -5.96 10.47
C ASN A 183 -19.38 -5.04 9.73
N ARG A 184 -20.01 -4.11 10.45
CA ARG A 184 -21.06 -3.23 9.93
C ARG A 184 -20.64 -1.77 9.90
N ILE A 185 -20.99 -1.10 8.80
CA ILE A 185 -20.87 0.35 8.63
C ILE A 185 -22.24 0.87 8.19
N GLU A 186 -22.67 2.01 8.72
CA GLU A 186 -23.93 2.63 8.35
C GLU A 186 -23.72 3.67 7.25
N LEU A 187 -24.31 3.41 6.07
CA LEU A 187 -24.32 4.33 4.95
C LEU A 187 -25.58 5.20 4.98
N TRP A 188 -25.40 6.47 4.67
CA TRP A 188 -26.45 7.48 4.58
C TRP A 188 -26.56 7.99 3.16
N LYS A 189 -27.80 8.15 2.67
CA LYS A 189 -28.07 8.71 1.35
C LYS A 189 -27.87 10.22 1.37
N SER A 190 -27.15 10.73 0.38
CA SER A 190 -27.01 12.17 0.14
C SER A 190 -28.39 12.87 0.15
N GLY A 191 -28.49 13.98 0.88
CA GLY A 191 -29.70 14.78 1.01
C GLY A 191 -30.73 14.24 2.01
N PHE A 192 -30.56 13.02 2.52
CA PHE A 192 -31.43 12.51 3.59
C PHE A 192 -31.23 13.32 4.88
N GLN A 193 -32.33 13.82 5.44
CA GLN A 193 -32.36 14.81 6.53
C GLN A 193 -31.79 16.21 6.17
N GLY A 194 -31.69 16.53 4.87
CA GLY A 194 -31.57 17.91 4.38
C GLY A 194 -30.15 18.45 4.26
N VAL A 195 -29.13 17.61 4.38
CA VAL A 195 -27.74 17.97 4.09
C VAL A 195 -27.21 16.99 3.03
N GLU A 196 -26.76 17.53 1.91
CA GLU A 196 -26.14 16.75 0.82
C GLU A 196 -24.79 16.18 1.28
N ALA A 197 -24.41 15.04 0.73
CA ALA A 197 -23.04 14.52 0.81
C ALA A 197 -22.05 15.54 0.22
N VAL A 198 -20.81 15.49 0.69
CA VAL A 198 -19.73 16.31 0.12
C VAL A 198 -19.25 15.70 -1.19
N ASP A 199 -19.15 14.37 -1.25
CA ASP A 199 -18.83 13.62 -2.45
C ASP A 199 -19.94 12.61 -2.76
N GLY A 200 -20.18 12.39 -4.05
CA GLY A 200 -21.07 11.35 -4.54
C GLY A 200 -22.50 11.30 -3.97
N ASP A 201 -22.95 10.07 -3.74
CA ASP A 201 -24.32 9.69 -3.45
C ASP A 201 -24.51 9.24 -1.99
N TYR A 202 -23.43 8.93 -1.27
CA TYR A 202 -23.46 8.36 0.08
C TYR A 202 -22.40 8.98 1.00
N PHE A 203 -22.59 8.79 2.31
CA PHE A 203 -21.58 9.08 3.34
C PHE A 203 -21.76 8.11 4.52
N VAL A 204 -20.80 8.08 5.45
CA VAL A 204 -20.80 7.12 6.57
C VAL A 204 -21.19 7.77 7.89
N GLU A 205 -21.94 7.05 8.73
CA GLU A 205 -22.08 7.31 10.17
C GLU A 205 -21.16 6.39 10.97
N LEU A 206 -20.11 6.96 11.60
CA LEU A 206 -19.06 6.20 12.29
C LEU A 206 -19.58 5.32 13.42
N ASN A 207 -20.55 5.82 14.16
CA ASN A 207 -21.11 5.13 15.31
C ASN A 207 -22.59 4.74 15.13
N GLY A 208 -23.11 4.63 13.90
CA GLY A 208 -24.51 4.24 13.67
C GLY A 208 -24.90 2.89 14.30
N ASN A 209 -23.96 1.93 14.34
CA ASN A 209 -24.15 0.64 15.00
C ASN A 209 -23.70 0.63 16.48
N GLY A 210 -23.06 1.70 16.96
CA GLY A 210 -22.40 1.80 18.26
C GLY A 210 -20.94 2.27 18.10
N PRO A 211 -20.21 2.53 19.20
CA PRO A 211 -18.85 3.04 19.13
C PRO A 211 -17.95 2.12 18.31
N SER A 212 -17.35 2.66 17.25
CA SER A 212 -16.48 1.91 16.36
C SER A 212 -15.41 2.82 15.74
N THR A 213 -14.41 2.19 15.16
CA THR A 213 -13.41 2.83 14.31
C THR A 213 -13.55 2.24 12.92
N ILE A 214 -13.51 3.07 11.89
CA ILE A 214 -13.25 2.62 10.52
C ILE A 214 -11.83 3.00 10.11
N TYR A 215 -11.23 2.23 9.21
CA TYR A 215 -9.86 2.48 8.78
C TYR A 215 -9.57 1.94 7.39
N GLN A 216 -8.48 2.45 6.83
CA GLN A 216 -7.74 1.82 5.74
C GLN A 216 -6.30 1.58 6.16
N GLU A 217 -5.67 0.59 5.57
CA GLU A 217 -4.23 0.35 5.69
C GLU A 217 -3.60 0.43 4.29
N ILE A 218 -2.65 1.36 4.13
CA ILE A 218 -2.04 1.68 2.85
C ILE A 218 -0.53 1.42 2.89
N GLU A 219 0.00 0.90 1.79
CA GLU A 219 1.46 0.79 1.62
C GLU A 219 2.09 2.17 1.49
N THR A 220 3.19 2.38 2.21
CA THR A 220 3.85 3.68 2.33
C THR A 220 5.37 3.54 2.31
N ILE A 221 6.06 4.63 1.98
CA ILE A 221 7.52 4.68 1.92
C ILE A 221 8.00 5.55 3.10
N PRO A 222 8.89 5.04 3.97
CA PRO A 222 9.53 5.85 5.01
C PRO A 222 10.08 7.19 4.48
N GLY A 223 9.87 8.27 5.23
CA GLY A 223 10.27 9.63 4.87
C GLY A 223 9.26 10.39 4.00
N THR A 224 8.25 9.70 3.43
CA THR A 224 7.16 10.34 2.67
C THR A 224 6.35 11.26 3.57
N THR A 225 6.04 12.46 3.10
CA THR A 225 4.98 13.27 3.73
C THR A 225 3.65 12.96 3.06
N LEU A 226 2.67 12.50 3.83
CA LEU A 226 1.29 12.35 3.40
C LEU A 226 0.50 13.61 3.78
N THR A 227 -0.22 14.19 2.83
CA THR A 227 -1.34 15.11 3.07
C THR A 227 -2.63 14.32 3.14
N TRP A 228 -3.45 14.60 4.13
CA TRP A 228 -4.78 14.01 4.26
C TRP A 228 -5.85 15.10 4.35
N SER A 229 -7.07 14.75 3.94
CA SER A 229 -8.26 15.54 4.22
C SER A 229 -9.46 14.64 4.52
N ILE A 230 -10.43 15.16 5.26
CA ILE A 230 -11.71 14.50 5.51
C ILE A 230 -12.78 15.54 5.83
N SER A 231 -14.02 15.25 5.45
CA SER A 231 -15.17 16.04 5.88
C SER A 231 -15.86 15.39 7.07
N HIS A 232 -16.24 16.19 8.07
CA HIS A 232 -16.92 15.74 9.28
C HIS A 232 -18.14 16.62 9.57
N ARG A 233 -19.20 16.01 10.11
CA ARG A 233 -20.42 16.71 10.55
C ARG A 233 -21.10 15.92 11.66
N GLY A 234 -21.63 16.61 12.65
CA GLY A 234 -22.49 15.97 13.64
C GLY A 234 -23.88 15.62 13.08
N ARG A 235 -24.57 14.63 13.68
CA ARG A 235 -25.91 14.23 13.20
C ARG A 235 -27.02 15.08 13.79
N SER A 236 -27.11 15.12 15.12
CA SER A 236 -28.20 15.81 15.83
C SER A 236 -27.74 17.07 16.55
N GLY A 237 -26.44 17.32 16.59
CA GLY A 237 -25.83 18.48 17.23
C GLY A 237 -24.34 18.49 17.00
N GLU A 238 -23.60 18.99 17.98
CA GLU A 238 -22.15 18.99 17.97
C GLU A 238 -21.60 17.60 18.32
N ASP A 239 -20.98 16.93 17.35
CA ASP A 239 -20.32 15.65 17.56
C ASP A 239 -18.80 15.83 17.49
N ILE A 240 -18.06 14.86 18.04
CA ILE A 240 -16.59 14.87 18.07
C ILE A 240 -16.08 13.52 17.57
N ALA A 241 -15.17 13.55 16.60
CA ALA A 241 -14.46 12.40 16.07
C ALA A 241 -12.95 12.68 16.04
N GLU A 242 -12.14 11.62 16.02
CA GLU A 242 -10.69 11.71 15.92
C GLU A 242 -10.19 10.94 14.71
N ILE A 243 -9.21 11.53 14.02
CA ILE A 243 -8.40 10.83 13.03
C ILE A 243 -7.02 10.57 13.62
N TYR A 244 -6.55 9.34 13.46
CA TYR A 244 -5.26 8.90 13.98
C TYR A 244 -4.56 7.97 12.98
N ILE A 245 -3.23 8.02 12.99
CA ILE A 245 -2.39 7.41 11.96
C ILE A 245 -1.15 6.75 12.56
N GLY A 246 -0.67 5.69 11.94
CA GLY A 246 0.57 5.02 12.33
C GLY A 246 0.66 3.60 11.82
N SER A 247 1.42 2.75 12.51
CA SER A 247 1.67 1.36 12.11
C SER A 247 0.97 0.39 13.07
N GLY A 248 0.08 -0.45 12.54
CA GLY A 248 -0.69 -1.40 13.34
C GLY A 248 -1.41 -0.71 14.51
N GLU A 249 -1.11 -1.10 15.75
CA GLU A 249 -1.69 -0.48 16.95
C GLU A 249 -0.95 0.78 17.43
N ASN A 250 0.28 1.02 16.96
CA ASN A 250 1.06 2.19 17.33
C ASN A 250 0.65 3.38 16.46
N ARG A 251 -0.41 4.07 16.88
CA ARG A 251 -1.01 5.20 16.15
C ARG A 251 -1.08 6.44 17.03
N VAL A 252 -0.99 7.62 16.40
CA VAL A 252 -1.09 8.93 17.06
C VAL A 252 -2.29 9.69 16.53
N VAL A 253 -2.99 10.44 17.40
CA VAL A 253 -4.06 11.35 16.99
C VAL A 253 -3.45 12.50 16.19
N LEU A 254 -3.95 12.69 14.97
CA LEU A 254 -3.58 13.82 14.11
C LEU A 254 -4.46 15.01 14.36
N GLU A 255 -5.76 14.78 14.54
CA GLU A 255 -6.74 15.84 14.71
C GLU A 255 -7.98 15.36 15.45
N THR A 256 -8.57 16.26 16.24
CA THR A 256 -9.87 16.08 16.87
C THR A 256 -10.88 16.97 16.15
N MET A 257 -11.73 16.34 15.35
CA MET A 257 -12.76 16.99 14.53
C MET A 257 -14.01 17.26 15.36
N LYS A 258 -14.58 18.45 15.24
CA LYS A 258 -15.68 18.92 16.07
C LYS A 258 -16.62 19.83 15.28
N ASP A 259 -17.80 19.32 14.93
CA ASP A 259 -18.76 20.04 14.10
C ASP A 259 -20.19 19.83 14.56
N GLY A 260 -21.01 20.86 14.33
CA GLY A 260 -22.46 20.78 14.46
C GLY A 260 -23.11 19.99 13.32
N ASN A 261 -24.43 20.06 13.22
CA ASN A 261 -25.20 19.25 12.28
C ASN A 261 -25.67 19.96 11.01
N SER A 262 -25.43 21.26 10.89
CA SER A 262 -26.00 22.08 9.81
C SER A 262 -25.13 22.15 8.57
N GLN A 263 -23.81 21.95 8.69
CA GLN A 263 -22.83 22.09 7.62
C GLN A 263 -21.66 21.14 7.86
N TRP A 264 -21.02 20.69 6.78
CA TRP A 264 -19.78 19.92 6.86
C TRP A 264 -18.60 20.82 7.21
N GLY A 265 -17.79 20.40 8.17
CA GLY A 265 -16.43 20.88 8.36
C GLY A 265 -15.47 20.07 7.52
N THR A 266 -14.35 20.67 7.09
CA THR A 266 -13.27 19.96 6.39
C THR A 266 -11.99 20.12 7.18
N TYR A 267 -11.35 19.00 7.47
CA TYR A 267 -10.10 18.92 8.20
C TYR A 267 -9.02 18.43 7.27
N THR A 268 -7.81 18.96 7.45
CA THR A 268 -6.65 18.61 6.64
C THR A 268 -5.42 18.58 7.51
N GLY A 269 -4.45 17.77 7.17
CA GLY A 269 -3.16 17.80 7.84
C GLY A 269 -2.11 17.03 7.07
N THR A 270 -0.96 16.87 7.73
CA THR A 270 0.17 16.13 7.18
C THR A 270 0.67 15.07 8.14
N TYR A 271 1.25 14.00 7.62
CA TYR A 271 1.93 12.97 8.38
C TYR A 271 3.20 12.53 7.67
N VAL A 272 4.34 12.62 8.35
CA VAL A 272 5.62 12.11 7.83
C VAL A 272 5.74 10.64 8.23
N VAL A 273 5.83 9.75 7.24
CA VAL A 273 5.97 8.31 7.45
C VAL A 273 7.31 8.03 8.15
N PRO A 274 7.32 7.46 9.37
CA PRO A 274 8.54 7.20 10.12
C PRO A 274 9.48 6.19 9.45
N GLU A 275 10.75 6.21 9.86
CA GLU A 275 11.71 5.18 9.44
C GLU A 275 11.22 3.77 9.78
N GLY A 276 11.34 2.84 8.83
CA GLY A 276 10.90 1.45 9.01
C GLY A 276 9.40 1.21 8.85
N GLN A 277 8.56 2.26 8.77
CA GLN A 277 7.13 2.12 8.50
C GLN A 277 6.87 1.99 7.00
N THR A 278 6.52 0.78 6.57
CA THR A 278 6.19 0.46 5.17
C THR A 278 4.68 0.28 4.94
N SER A 279 3.90 0.26 6.03
CA SER A 279 2.44 0.22 6.04
C SER A 279 1.92 1.28 7.00
N THR A 280 0.93 2.05 6.56
CA THR A 280 0.32 3.12 7.35
C THR A 280 -1.18 2.86 7.47
N LYS A 281 -1.65 2.66 8.70
CA LYS A 281 -3.05 2.54 9.06
C LYS A 281 -3.60 3.91 9.44
N ILE A 282 -4.66 4.33 8.75
CA ILE A 282 -5.36 5.60 8.97
C ILE A 282 -6.74 5.28 9.49
N SER A 283 -7.06 5.75 10.68
CA SER A 283 -8.22 5.33 11.46
C SER A 283 -9.03 6.54 11.89
N ILE A 284 -10.35 6.39 11.86
CA ILE A 284 -11.29 7.44 12.25
C ILE A 284 -12.26 6.84 13.26
N ALA A 285 -12.38 7.48 14.43
CA ALA A 285 -13.23 7.02 15.51
C ALA A 285 -14.15 8.12 16.02
N ALA A 286 -15.38 7.76 16.35
CA ALA A 286 -16.28 8.61 17.11
C ALA A 286 -15.79 8.74 18.57
N VAL A 287 -15.68 9.97 19.06
CA VAL A 287 -15.35 10.28 20.47
C VAL A 287 -16.60 10.59 21.27
N SER A 288 -17.48 11.44 20.73
CA SER A 288 -18.74 11.79 21.37
C SER A 288 -19.81 12.17 20.36
N SER A 289 -21.08 12.06 20.75
CA SER A 289 -22.19 12.47 19.89
C SER A 289 -23.36 13.04 20.70
N VAL A 290 -23.97 14.11 20.18
CA VAL A 290 -25.29 14.57 20.57
C VAL A 290 -26.33 13.64 19.97
N GLY A 291 -27.01 12.87 20.84
CA GLY A 291 -27.99 11.86 20.43
C GLY A 291 -27.73 10.47 21.02
N GLY A 292 -26.53 10.25 21.56
CA GLY A 292 -26.12 9.00 22.21
C GLY A 292 -24.98 8.31 21.48
N SER A 293 -24.41 7.28 22.10
CA SER A 293 -23.21 6.59 21.60
C SER A 293 -23.42 5.85 20.27
N SER A 294 -24.66 5.72 19.80
CA SER A 294 -25.00 5.08 18.54
C SER A 294 -25.65 6.02 17.51
N VAL A 295 -25.50 7.34 17.70
CA VAL A 295 -26.17 8.36 16.87
C VAL A 295 -25.20 9.52 16.71
N GLY A 296 -24.49 9.60 15.59
CA GLY A 296 -23.62 10.73 15.30
C GLY A 296 -22.40 10.44 14.45
N ASN A 297 -21.61 11.50 14.28
CA ASN A 297 -20.35 11.55 13.54
C ASN A 297 -20.48 11.04 12.10
N PHE A 298 -20.92 11.93 11.23
CA PHE A 298 -20.88 11.71 9.80
C PHE A 298 -19.52 12.07 9.23
N ILE A 299 -19.05 11.25 8.29
CA ILE A 299 -17.81 11.49 7.55
C ILE A 299 -17.99 11.23 6.07
N ASP A 300 -17.24 11.98 5.27
CA ASP A 300 -17.26 11.91 3.80
C ASP A 300 -15.97 12.51 3.20
N ASN A 301 -15.76 12.34 1.90
CA ASN A 301 -14.72 12.99 1.10
C ASN A 301 -13.33 12.88 1.74
N PHE A 302 -12.93 11.64 2.04
CA PHE A 302 -11.61 11.33 2.55
C PHE A 302 -10.56 11.47 1.44
N SER A 303 -9.33 11.85 1.76
CA SER A 303 -8.24 11.85 0.79
C SER A 303 -6.93 11.67 1.51
N VAL A 304 -6.02 10.94 0.88
CA VAL A 304 -4.65 10.74 1.30
C VAL A 304 -3.79 10.80 0.05
N LYS A 305 -2.98 11.84 -0.04
CA LYS A 305 -2.03 12.04 -1.13
C LYS A 305 -0.68 12.23 -0.52
N ALA A 306 0.37 11.95 -1.27
CA ALA A 306 1.66 12.39 -0.83
C ALA A 306 1.91 13.86 -1.19
N SER A 307 2.85 14.47 -0.49
CA SER A 307 3.29 15.83 -0.72
C SER A 307 4.73 15.84 -1.21
N ASN A 308 4.99 16.77 -2.13
CA ASN A 308 6.34 17.10 -2.58
C ASN A 308 7.21 17.63 -1.44
#